data_AF-A0A2J6QWK4-F1
#
_entry.id   AF-A0A2J6QWK4-F1
#
_cell.length_a   1.000
_cell.length_b   1.000
_cell.length_c   1.000
_cell.angle_alpha   90.00
_cell.angle_beta   90.00
_cell.angle_gamma   90.00
#
_symmetry.space_group_name_H-M   'P 1'
#
loop_
_entity.id
_entity.type
_entity.pdbx_description
1 polymer ?
#
loop_
_entity_poly.entity_id
_entity_poly.type
_entity_poly.pdbx_seq_one_letter_code
_entity_poly.pdbx_strand_id
1 'polypeptide(L)'
;FVNYSGPAASFPDPSQWASYASLWQQNSSLMTYNDTASEIALIGSAITTVSQESGIDARVILCIIMQESGGNVNVGNTNNGVNNTGIMQAFNGVSFNPSDPAGSILQMVRDGTEGTASGPGFKQAFEQYGNYYVALRVYNSGSVDLNQLNDPLGATANYVADVANRLMGHTWPNM
;
A
#
# COMPACT_ATOMS: atom_id res chain seq x y z
N PHE A 1 -17.33 -6.86 4.01
CA PHE A 1 -17.09 -5.41 3.99
C PHE A 1 -17.76 -4.75 5.19
N VAL A 2 -17.03 -3.87 5.89
CA VAL A 2 -17.50 -3.04 7.01
C VAL A 2 -17.18 -1.58 6.69
N ASN A 3 -18.13 -0.68 6.87
CA ASN A 3 -17.94 0.76 6.62
C ASN A 3 -17.27 1.45 7.82
N TYR A 4 -15.97 1.22 8.03
CA TYR A 4 -15.20 1.90 9.07
C TYR A 4 -15.14 3.42 8.81
N SER A 5 -15.29 4.23 9.86
CA SER A 5 -15.25 5.70 9.79
C SER A 5 -15.00 6.32 11.16
N GLY A 6 -14.55 7.56 11.19
CA GLY A 6 -14.24 8.31 12.41
C GLY A 6 -12.75 8.25 12.77
N PRO A 7 -12.40 8.40 14.07
CA PRO A 7 -11.01 8.34 14.50
C PRO A 7 -10.43 6.92 14.40
N ALA A 8 -9.12 6.79 14.56
CA ALA A 8 -8.42 5.51 14.45
C ALA A 8 -8.98 4.38 15.35
N ALA A 9 -9.55 4.73 16.51
CA ALA A 9 -10.18 3.77 17.43
C ALA A 9 -11.44 3.08 16.86
N SER A 10 -12.01 3.60 15.76
CA SER A 10 -13.14 2.98 15.06
C SER A 10 -12.71 1.90 14.05
N PHE A 11 -11.41 1.66 13.89
CA PHE A 11 -10.85 0.68 12.96
C PHE A 11 -10.31 -0.54 13.72
N PRO A 12 -10.22 -1.73 13.08
CA PRO A 12 -9.82 -2.97 13.75
C PRO A 12 -8.43 -2.91 14.39
N ASP A 13 -8.26 -3.51 15.56
CA ASP A 13 -6.93 -3.60 16.17
C ASP A 13 -6.01 -4.49 15.30
N PRO A 14 -4.71 -4.17 15.16
CA PRO A 14 -3.76 -4.98 14.39
C PRO A 14 -3.69 -6.47 14.76
N SER A 15 -4.07 -6.83 15.99
CA SER A 15 -4.20 -8.23 16.44
C SER A 15 -5.37 -8.98 15.81
N GLN A 16 -6.36 -8.26 15.26
CA GLN A 16 -7.54 -8.84 14.61
C GLN A 16 -7.35 -9.04 13.10
N TRP A 17 -6.31 -8.46 12.51
CA TRP A 17 -6.06 -8.58 11.08
C TRP A 17 -5.80 -10.03 10.69
N ALA A 18 -6.19 -10.37 9.46
CA ALA A 18 -5.90 -11.66 8.87
C ALA A 18 -4.38 -11.91 8.83
N SER A 19 -4.00 -13.19 8.83
CA SER A 19 -2.61 -13.59 8.72
C SER A 19 -2.02 -13.17 7.38
N TYR A 20 -0.71 -12.88 7.34
CA TYR A 20 -0.02 -12.58 6.09
C TYR A 20 -0.20 -13.69 5.04
N ALA A 21 -0.14 -14.96 5.45
CA ALA A 21 -0.34 -16.09 4.54
C ALA A 21 -1.73 -16.07 3.88
N SER A 22 -2.79 -15.81 4.66
CA SER A 22 -4.16 -15.71 4.14
C SER A 22 -4.33 -14.50 3.21
N LEU A 23 -3.72 -13.36 3.54
CA LEU A 23 -3.76 -12.18 2.69
C LEU A 23 -3.00 -12.40 1.39
N TRP A 24 -1.79 -12.97 1.48
CA TRP A 24 -0.95 -13.26 0.32
C TRP A 24 -1.66 -14.19 -0.65
N GLN A 25 -2.18 -15.34 -0.17
CA GLN A 25 -2.86 -16.33 -1.02
C GLN A 25 -3.99 -15.70 -1.85
N GLN A 26 -4.80 -14.84 -1.23
CA GLN A 26 -5.94 -14.23 -1.92
C GLN A 26 -5.49 -13.15 -2.91
N ASN A 27 -4.59 -12.25 -2.49
CA ASN A 27 -4.18 -11.13 -3.32
C ASN A 27 -3.24 -11.54 -4.46
N SER A 28 -2.34 -12.51 -4.25
CA SER A 28 -1.50 -13.04 -5.33
C SER A 28 -2.31 -13.70 -6.43
N SER A 29 -3.48 -14.29 -6.10
CA SER A 29 -4.39 -14.81 -7.12
C SER A 29 -4.98 -13.69 -7.98
N LEU A 30 -5.24 -12.51 -7.41
CA LEU A 30 -5.76 -11.36 -8.16
C LEU A 30 -4.69 -10.72 -9.06
N MET A 31 -3.45 -10.66 -8.61
CA MET A 31 -2.33 -10.14 -9.41
C MET A 31 -2.17 -10.88 -10.74
N THR A 32 -2.59 -12.15 -10.84
CA THR A 32 -2.54 -12.93 -12.10
C THR A 32 -3.33 -12.34 -13.26
N TYR A 33 -4.23 -11.38 -13.00
CA TYR A 33 -4.93 -10.65 -14.07
C TYR A 33 -4.00 -9.72 -14.85
N ASN A 34 -2.89 -9.26 -14.25
CA ASN A 34 -1.98 -8.27 -14.83
C ASN A 34 -0.53 -8.75 -14.91
N ASP A 35 -0.11 -9.61 -13.98
CA ASP A 35 1.29 -9.95 -13.76
C ASP A 35 1.57 -11.44 -13.99
N THR A 36 2.79 -11.74 -14.43
CA THR A 36 3.28 -13.11 -14.56
C THR A 36 3.55 -13.73 -13.19
N ALA A 37 3.58 -15.07 -13.11
CA ALA A 37 3.93 -15.78 -11.88
C ALA A 37 5.30 -15.37 -11.32
N SER A 38 6.26 -15.05 -12.19
CA SER A 38 7.59 -14.57 -11.79
C SER A 38 7.54 -13.17 -11.16
N GLU A 39 6.79 -12.23 -11.75
CA GLU A 39 6.62 -10.88 -11.19
C GLU A 39 5.90 -10.93 -9.84
N ILE A 40 4.85 -11.76 -9.70
CA ILE A 40 4.13 -11.96 -8.44
C ILE A 40 5.07 -12.52 -7.35
N ALA A 41 5.94 -13.47 -7.69
CA ALA A 41 6.93 -14.00 -6.76
C ALA A 41 7.96 -12.94 -6.34
N LEU A 42 8.36 -12.05 -7.26
CA LEU A 42 9.25 -10.92 -6.98
C LEU A 42 8.58 -9.89 -6.06
N ILE A 43 7.29 -9.59 -6.25
CA ILE A 43 6.51 -8.73 -5.34
C ILE A 43 6.53 -9.30 -3.91
N GLY A 44 6.25 -10.59 -3.74
CA GLY A 44 6.25 -11.23 -2.42
C GLY A 44 7.62 -11.21 -1.73
N SER A 45 8.68 -11.39 -2.52
CA SER A 45 10.07 -11.30 -2.03
C SER A 45 10.44 -9.87 -1.64
N ALA A 46 10.01 -8.88 -2.44
CA ALA A 46 10.21 -7.46 -2.17
C ALA A 46 9.49 -7.03 -0.89
N ILE A 47 8.21 -7.39 -0.72
CA ILE A 47 7.46 -7.11 0.52
C ILE A 47 8.19 -7.66 1.75
N THR A 48 8.66 -8.91 1.67
CA THR A 48 9.39 -9.55 2.78
C THR A 48 10.65 -8.76 3.12
N THR A 49 11.44 -8.40 2.11
CA THR A 49 12.69 -7.64 2.26
C THR A 49 12.42 -6.27 2.88
N VAL A 50 11.51 -5.49 2.28
CA VAL A 50 11.24 -4.12 2.70
C VAL A 50 10.55 -4.07 4.06
N SER A 51 9.73 -5.07 4.42
CA SER A 51 9.16 -5.16 5.78
C SER A 51 10.25 -5.30 6.86
N GLN A 52 11.32 -6.03 6.57
CA GLN A 52 12.45 -6.21 7.48
C GLN A 52 13.32 -4.95 7.56
N GLU A 53 13.56 -4.29 6.42
CA GLU A 53 14.36 -3.06 6.33
C GLU A 53 13.67 -1.87 7.01
N SER A 54 12.38 -1.69 6.75
CA SER A 54 11.62 -0.53 7.20
C SER A 54 11.01 -0.69 8.61
N GLY A 55 10.80 -1.93 9.06
CA GLY A 55 10.03 -2.25 10.26
C GLY A 55 8.50 -2.14 10.08
N ILE A 56 8.01 -1.87 8.86
CA ILE A 56 6.58 -1.84 8.57
C ILE A 56 6.04 -3.26 8.38
N ASP A 57 4.86 -3.54 8.94
CA ASP A 57 4.21 -4.85 8.83
C ASP A 57 3.95 -5.23 7.36
N ALA A 58 4.42 -6.40 6.94
CA ALA A 58 4.28 -6.92 5.58
C ALA A 58 2.81 -6.96 5.10
N ARG A 59 1.85 -7.17 6.02
CA ARG A 59 0.41 -7.12 5.71
C ARG A 59 -0.02 -5.75 5.21
N VAL A 60 0.52 -4.68 5.82
CA VAL A 60 0.22 -3.30 5.44
C VAL A 60 0.82 -2.98 4.09
N ILE A 61 2.08 -3.34 3.84
CA ILE A 61 2.73 -3.15 2.54
C ILE A 61 1.93 -3.84 1.42
N LEU A 62 1.56 -5.11 1.62
CA LEU A 62 0.72 -5.85 0.66
C LEU A 62 -0.61 -5.15 0.41
N CYS A 63 -1.32 -4.73 1.46
CA CYS A 63 -2.62 -4.10 1.29
C CYS A 63 -2.55 -2.72 0.63
N ILE A 64 -1.48 -1.95 0.83
CA ILE A 64 -1.22 -0.70 0.09
C ILE A 64 -0.97 -1.01 -1.39
N ILE A 65 -0.10 -1.97 -1.72
CA ILE A 65 0.16 -2.39 -3.12
C ILE A 65 -1.16 -2.72 -3.84
N MET A 66 -2.02 -3.51 -3.19
CA MET A 66 -3.31 -3.90 -3.74
C MET A 66 -4.30 -2.73 -3.86
N GLN A 67 -4.18 -1.72 -3.00
CA GLN A 67 -5.02 -0.53 -3.06
C GLN A 67 -4.58 0.45 -4.16
N GLU A 68 -3.27 0.58 -4.38
CA GLU A 68 -2.69 1.55 -5.30
C GLU A 68 -2.68 1.04 -6.75
N SER A 69 -2.47 -0.25 -6.96
CA SER A 69 -2.23 -0.81 -8.31
C SER A 69 -2.85 -2.18 -8.56
N GLY A 70 -3.48 -2.80 -7.56
CA GLY A 70 -3.86 -4.22 -7.64
C GLY A 70 -2.65 -5.17 -7.74
N GLY A 71 -1.43 -4.67 -7.50
CA GLY A 71 -0.17 -5.39 -7.70
C GLY A 71 0.41 -5.30 -9.11
N ASN A 72 -0.26 -4.62 -10.06
CA ASN A 72 0.17 -4.50 -11.44
C ASN A 72 1.52 -3.78 -11.56
N VAL A 73 2.58 -4.51 -11.90
CA VAL A 73 3.94 -3.94 -12.03
C VAL A 73 4.03 -2.89 -13.14
N ASN A 74 3.16 -2.99 -14.15
CA ASN A 74 3.08 -2.05 -15.27
C ASN A 74 2.04 -0.94 -15.06
N VAL A 75 1.59 -0.71 -13.81
CA VAL A 75 0.63 0.36 -13.51
C VAL A 75 1.16 1.71 -14.01
N GLY A 76 0.28 2.49 -14.65
CA GLY A 76 0.60 3.83 -15.10
C GLY A 76 0.81 4.79 -13.94
N ASN A 77 1.40 5.95 -14.24
CA ASN A 77 1.59 7.00 -13.26
C ASN A 77 0.33 7.84 -13.10
N THR A 78 0.10 8.35 -11.90
CA THR A 78 -0.85 9.43 -11.65
C THR A 78 -0.13 10.74 -11.40
N ASN A 79 -0.72 11.87 -11.80
CA ASN A 79 -0.10 13.18 -11.62
C ASN A 79 -1.08 14.18 -11.01
N ASN A 80 -0.81 14.58 -9.77
CA ASN A 80 -1.54 15.60 -9.03
C ASN A 80 -0.62 16.74 -8.58
N GLY A 81 0.30 17.17 -9.46
CA GLY A 81 1.38 18.13 -9.15
C GLY A 81 2.72 17.47 -8.81
N VAL A 82 2.71 16.15 -8.65
CA VAL A 82 3.85 15.24 -8.45
C VAL A 82 3.54 13.97 -9.24
N ASN A 83 4.56 13.32 -9.78
CA ASN A 83 4.40 12.06 -10.48
C ASN A 83 4.43 10.89 -9.48
N ASN A 84 3.28 10.27 -9.24
CA ASN A 84 3.16 9.09 -8.39
C ASN A 84 3.37 7.84 -9.24
N THR A 85 4.29 6.95 -8.84
CA THR A 85 4.84 5.93 -9.75
C THR A 85 5.04 4.58 -9.07
N GLY A 86 4.90 3.51 -9.87
CA GLY A 86 5.13 2.14 -9.44
C GLY A 86 3.97 1.53 -8.66
N ILE A 87 4.15 0.29 -8.18
CA ILE A 87 3.07 -0.52 -7.60
C ILE A 87 2.48 0.01 -6.29
N MET A 88 3.17 0.96 -5.64
CA MET A 88 2.67 1.68 -4.48
C MET A 88 2.38 3.16 -4.77
N GLN A 89 2.42 3.59 -6.04
CA GLN A 89 2.20 4.97 -6.47
C GLN A 89 3.04 5.99 -5.66
N ALA A 90 4.31 5.67 -5.46
CA ALA A 90 5.23 6.43 -4.62
C ALA A 90 5.56 7.80 -5.22
N PHE A 91 5.83 8.78 -4.36
CA PHE A 91 6.19 10.15 -4.72
C PHE A 91 7.48 10.20 -5.55
N ASN A 92 7.38 10.46 -6.85
CA ASN A 92 8.47 10.39 -7.82
C ASN A 92 9.30 9.09 -7.73
N GLY A 93 8.62 7.96 -7.51
CA GLY A 93 9.23 6.65 -7.46
C GLY A 93 9.68 6.14 -8.84
N VAL A 94 10.30 4.96 -8.85
CA VAL A 94 10.70 4.27 -10.08
C VAL A 94 9.54 3.50 -10.70
N SER A 95 9.57 3.34 -12.03
CA SER A 95 8.67 2.44 -12.76
C SER A 95 9.29 1.05 -12.91
N PHE A 96 8.46 0.07 -13.28
CA PHE A 96 8.94 -1.26 -13.66
C PHE A 96 9.91 -1.21 -14.85
N ASN A 97 10.98 -2.00 -14.74
CA ASN A 97 11.97 -2.18 -15.79
C ASN A 97 12.01 -3.65 -16.22
N PRO A 98 11.54 -4.02 -17.41
CA PRO A 98 11.55 -5.41 -17.85
C PRO A 98 12.96 -5.98 -18.08
N SER A 99 13.98 -5.13 -18.21
CA SER A 99 15.39 -5.56 -18.28
C SER A 99 15.99 -5.86 -16.90
N ASP A 100 15.35 -5.39 -15.82
CA ASP A 100 15.71 -5.68 -14.42
C ASP A 100 14.43 -5.75 -13.57
N PRO A 101 13.60 -6.79 -13.74
CA PRO A 101 12.31 -6.88 -13.06
C PRO A 101 12.49 -7.02 -11.55
N ALA A 102 13.50 -7.77 -11.10
CA ALA A 102 13.76 -7.98 -9.68
C ALA A 102 14.19 -6.67 -8.99
N GLY A 103 15.14 -5.94 -9.57
CA GLY A 103 15.61 -4.68 -9.01
C GLY A 103 14.54 -3.59 -9.03
N SER A 104 13.83 -3.45 -10.15
CA SER A 104 12.77 -2.43 -10.25
C SER A 104 11.58 -2.71 -9.34
N ILE A 105 11.11 -3.96 -9.22
CA ILE A 105 10.02 -4.30 -8.28
C ILE A 105 10.42 -4.05 -6.83
N LEU A 106 11.63 -4.48 -6.44
CA LEU A 106 12.14 -4.21 -5.10
C LEU A 106 12.18 -2.70 -4.81
N GLN A 107 12.70 -1.91 -5.76
CA GLN A 107 12.79 -0.47 -5.60
C GLN A 107 11.40 0.19 -5.55
N MET A 108 10.42 -0.25 -6.34
CA MET A 108 9.04 0.26 -6.25
C MET A 108 8.42 0.06 -4.85
N VAL A 109 8.66 -1.10 -4.21
CA VAL A 109 8.17 -1.36 -2.85
C VAL A 109 8.92 -0.49 -1.82
N ARG A 110 10.24 -0.32 -1.99
CA ARG A 110 11.05 0.58 -1.14
C ARG A 110 10.60 2.02 -1.27
N ASP A 111 10.41 2.53 -2.48
CA ASP A 111 9.99 3.91 -2.71
C ASP A 111 8.63 4.20 -2.04
N GLY A 112 7.67 3.28 -2.13
CA GLY A 112 6.36 3.44 -1.46
C GLY A 112 6.43 3.31 0.06
N THR A 113 7.28 2.41 0.57
CA THR A 113 7.35 2.14 2.00
C THR A 113 8.24 3.13 2.73
N GLU A 114 9.46 3.34 2.24
CA GLU A 114 10.50 4.16 2.86
C GLU A 114 10.58 5.58 2.29
N GLY A 115 9.96 5.83 1.14
CA GLY A 115 10.00 7.12 0.47
C GLY A 115 11.15 7.22 -0.54
N THR A 116 11.22 8.38 -1.19
CA THR A 116 12.24 8.71 -2.17
C THR A 116 13.03 9.94 -1.71
N ALA A 117 14.04 10.34 -2.49
CA ALA A 117 14.71 11.62 -2.27
C ALA A 117 13.77 12.83 -2.44
N SER A 118 12.61 12.66 -3.10
CA SER A 118 11.67 13.74 -3.41
C SER A 118 10.49 13.82 -2.43
N GLY A 119 10.23 12.77 -1.65
CA GLY A 119 9.06 12.73 -0.78
C GLY A 119 9.01 11.53 0.15
N PRO A 120 8.19 11.61 1.22
CA PRO A 120 8.08 10.55 2.21
C PRO A 120 7.35 9.32 1.65
N GLY A 121 7.63 8.16 2.23
CA GLY A 121 6.85 6.94 2.07
C GLY A 121 5.92 6.73 3.27
N PHE A 122 5.31 5.54 3.31
CA PHE A 122 4.41 5.16 4.40
C PHE A 122 5.08 5.21 5.79
N LYS A 123 6.36 4.80 5.86
CA LYS A 123 7.13 4.70 7.10
C LYS A 123 7.17 6.00 7.87
N GLN A 124 7.42 7.13 7.20
CA GLN A 124 7.53 8.43 7.86
C GLN A 124 6.20 8.84 8.52
N ALA A 125 5.08 8.55 7.86
CA ALA A 125 3.76 8.80 8.45
C ALA A 125 3.52 7.89 9.67
N PHE A 126 3.93 6.62 9.60
CA PHE A 126 3.80 5.71 10.73
C PHE A 126 4.69 6.12 11.91
N GLU A 127 5.93 6.51 11.68
CA GLU A 127 6.84 7.00 12.71
C GLU A 127 6.32 8.29 13.37
N GLN A 128 5.67 9.16 12.60
CA GLN A 128 5.10 10.41 13.13
C GLN A 128 3.89 10.17 14.04
N TYR A 129 2.98 9.25 13.68
CA TYR A 129 1.69 9.11 14.34
C TYR A 129 1.51 7.83 15.18
N GLY A 130 2.37 6.82 14.99
CA GLY A 130 2.32 5.55 15.72
C GLY A 130 1.06 4.70 15.46
N ASN A 131 0.27 5.03 14.43
CA ASN A 131 -0.96 4.32 14.11
C ASN A 131 -1.07 4.09 12.59
N TYR A 132 -1.29 2.83 12.19
CA TYR A 132 -1.35 2.44 10.78
C TYR A 132 -2.48 3.13 10.01
N TYR A 133 -3.66 3.31 10.60
CA TYR A 133 -4.79 3.93 9.90
C TYR A 133 -4.61 5.43 9.70
N VAL A 134 -4.02 6.11 10.69
CA VAL A 134 -3.62 7.51 10.54
C VAL A 134 -2.55 7.63 9.45
N ALA A 135 -1.55 6.76 9.47
CA ALA A 135 -0.50 6.73 8.46
C ALA A 135 -1.03 6.45 7.05
N LEU A 136 -2.04 5.57 6.89
CA LEU A 136 -2.70 5.33 5.61
C LEU A 136 -3.39 6.57 5.06
N ARG A 137 -4.05 7.36 5.92
CA ARG A 137 -4.62 8.64 5.48
C ARG A 137 -3.52 9.59 5.02
N VAL A 138 -2.47 9.77 5.82
CA VAL A 138 -1.34 10.64 5.47
C VAL A 138 -0.66 10.18 4.18
N TYR A 139 -0.50 8.88 3.97
CA TYR A 139 0.05 8.33 2.72
C TYR A 139 -0.81 8.71 1.51
N ASN A 140 -2.14 8.66 1.65
CA ASN A 140 -3.08 8.95 0.57
C ASN A 140 -3.25 10.46 0.29
N SER A 141 -3.30 11.32 1.31
CA SER A 141 -3.65 12.74 1.19
C SER A 141 -2.55 13.72 1.61
N GLY A 142 -1.41 13.23 2.09
CA GLY A 142 -0.33 14.06 2.65
C GLY A 142 -0.66 14.76 3.98
N SER A 143 -1.88 14.58 4.49
CA SER A 143 -2.41 15.23 5.70
C SER A 143 -3.55 14.39 6.29
N VAL A 144 -3.99 14.68 7.52
CA VAL A 144 -5.03 13.89 8.21
C VAL A 144 -5.86 14.73 9.18
N ASP A 145 -7.18 14.51 9.21
CA ASP A 145 -8.05 14.86 10.34
C ASP A 145 -8.12 13.65 11.29
N LEU A 146 -7.55 13.77 12.48
CA LEU A 146 -7.49 12.69 13.47
C LEU A 146 -8.87 12.27 14.00
N ASN A 147 -9.89 13.12 13.84
CA ASN A 147 -11.26 12.80 14.25
C ASN A 147 -12.04 12.08 13.15
N GLN A 148 -11.57 12.12 11.91
CA GLN A 148 -12.28 11.56 10.76
C GLN A 148 -11.30 11.08 9.69
N LEU A 149 -10.89 9.82 9.77
CA LEU A 149 -9.95 9.23 8.81
C LEU A 149 -10.55 9.01 7.41
N ASN A 150 -11.86 9.18 7.23
CA ASN A 150 -12.49 9.16 5.91
C ASN A 150 -12.61 10.55 5.29
N ASP A 151 -12.18 11.62 5.98
CA ASP A 151 -12.04 12.93 5.33
C ASP A 151 -10.96 12.80 4.25
N PRO A 152 -11.30 12.96 2.96
CA PRO A 152 -10.34 12.79 1.88
C PRO A 152 -9.25 13.84 1.89
N LEU A 153 -9.50 15.04 2.42
CA LEU A 153 -8.58 16.19 2.32
C LEU A 153 -8.06 16.41 0.88
N GLY A 154 -8.92 16.18 -0.12
CA GLY A 154 -8.61 16.28 -1.54
C GLY A 154 -8.19 14.97 -2.24
N ALA A 155 -8.08 13.86 -1.51
CA ALA A 155 -7.73 12.53 -2.05
C ALA A 155 -8.94 11.54 -2.03
N THR A 156 -8.67 10.23 -1.99
CA THR A 156 -9.72 9.20 -2.03
C THR A 156 -10.35 9.02 -0.65
N ALA A 157 -11.65 9.33 -0.52
CA ALA A 157 -12.35 9.32 0.77
C ALA A 157 -12.32 7.94 1.47
N ASN A 158 -12.58 6.86 0.73
CA ASN A 158 -12.70 5.52 1.32
C ASN A 158 -11.36 4.80 1.54
N TYR A 159 -10.22 5.43 1.23
CA TYR A 159 -8.91 4.78 1.21
C TYR A 159 -8.59 3.98 2.49
N VAL A 160 -8.74 4.61 3.66
CA VAL A 160 -8.43 3.97 4.95
C VAL A 160 -9.40 2.82 5.24
N ALA A 161 -10.69 3.00 4.96
CA ALA A 161 -11.70 1.97 5.16
C ALA A 161 -11.48 0.77 4.23
N ASP A 162 -11.10 1.01 2.97
CA ASP A 162 -10.85 -0.05 2.00
C ASP A 162 -9.62 -0.87 2.41
N VAL A 163 -8.50 -0.21 2.75
CA VAL A 163 -7.29 -0.90 3.24
C VAL A 163 -7.56 -1.64 4.55
N ALA A 164 -8.35 -1.07 5.47
CA ALA A 164 -8.76 -1.77 6.70
C ALA A 164 -9.55 -3.05 6.39
N ASN A 165 -10.45 -3.01 5.40
CA ASN A 165 -11.16 -4.21 4.96
C ASN A 165 -10.20 -5.24 4.33
N ARG A 166 -9.19 -4.82 3.57
CA ARG A 166 -8.13 -5.72 3.07
C ARG A 166 -7.40 -6.43 4.19
N LEU A 167 -6.99 -5.67 5.21
CA LEU A 167 -6.30 -6.22 6.38
C LEU A 167 -7.17 -7.23 7.15
N MET A 168 -8.50 -7.10 7.07
CA MET A 168 -9.47 -8.07 7.58
C MET A 168 -9.76 -9.24 6.63
N GLY A 169 -9.06 -9.33 5.49
CA GLY A 169 -9.19 -10.42 4.52
C GLY A 169 -10.22 -10.20 3.43
N HIS A 170 -10.75 -8.99 3.26
CA HIS A 170 -11.66 -8.67 2.15
C HIS A 170 -10.86 -8.42 0.86
N THR A 171 -11.38 -8.90 -0.27
CA THR A 171 -10.80 -8.66 -1.60
C THR A 171 -11.85 -8.11 -2.57
N TRP A 172 -11.38 -7.42 -3.61
CA TRP A 172 -12.22 -6.94 -4.71
C TRP A 172 -11.63 -7.49 -6.02
N PRO A 173 -12.35 -8.39 -6.72
CA PRO A 173 -11.82 -9.03 -7.92
C PRO A 173 -11.66 -8.13 -9.15
N ASN A 174 -12.28 -6.94 -9.15
CA ASN A 174 -12.41 -6.06 -10.33
C ASN A 174 -11.66 -4.73 -10.18
N MET A 175 -10.53 -4.71 -9.48
CA MET A 175 -9.69 -3.50 -9.38
C MET A 175 -8.49 -3.60 -10.29
#